data_AF-A0A962R2X9-F1
#
_entry.id   AF-A0A962R2X9-F1
#
_cell.length_a   1.000
_cell.length_b   1.000
_cell.length_c   1.000
_cell.angle_alpha   90.00
_cell.angle_beta   90.00
_cell.angle_gamma   90.00
#
_symmetry.space_group_name_H-M   'P 1'
#
loop_
_entity.id
_entity.type
_entity.pdbx_description
1 polymer ?
#
loop_
_entity_poly.entity_id
_entity_poly.type
_entity_poly.pdbx_seq_one_letter_code
_entity_poly.pdbx_strand_id
1 'polypeptide(L)'
;MIPEALGIGLAWFLVWLFGQAAWHKFGAADFYRQLMHRYLGPIPGGRLAVWTVAAVEGLTALALLLPQTRAAGLLAAAGLLLAYAGLMALQLWRGRADMQCGCAGPDSQLGISWALVLRNAVCAALALLPLGTAAGAVPTSWGGLGVAVFVAVFAVLIYLTSEQIVSNAQWMAGEA
;
A
#
# COMPACT_ATOMS: atom_id res chain seq x y z
N MET A 1 -26.26 -2.99 -3.52
CA MET A 1 -25.82 -4.33 -3.05
C MET A 1 -24.45 -4.74 -3.59
N ILE A 2 -24.30 -5.15 -4.86
CA ILE A 2 -22.99 -5.63 -5.38
C ILE A 2 -21.91 -4.52 -5.45
N PRO A 3 -22.21 -3.29 -5.94
CA PRO A 3 -21.20 -2.23 -6.02
C PRO A 3 -20.65 -1.80 -4.64
N GLU A 4 -21.52 -1.79 -3.62
CA GLU A 4 -21.15 -1.43 -2.24
C GLU A 4 -20.27 -2.50 -1.59
N ALA A 5 -20.58 -3.79 -1.81
CA ALA A 5 -19.78 -4.90 -1.33
C ALA A 5 -18.37 -4.89 -1.96
N LEU A 6 -18.27 -4.58 -3.26
CA LEU A 6 -17.00 -4.43 -3.95
C LEU A 6 -16.18 -3.28 -3.37
N GLY A 7 -16.80 -2.11 -3.15
CA GLY A 7 -16.13 -0.96 -2.57
C GLY A 7 -15.56 -1.22 -1.17
N ILE A 8 -16.27 -1.99 -0.35
CA ILE A 8 -15.82 -2.34 1.00
C ILE A 8 -14.76 -3.42 0.99
N GLY A 9 -14.87 -4.40 0.11
CA GLY A 9 -13.80 -5.39 -0.08
C GLY A 9 -12.48 -4.71 -0.46
N LEU A 10 -12.52 -3.73 -1.36
CA LEU A 10 -11.34 -2.92 -1.71
C LEU A 10 -10.84 -2.09 -0.52
N ALA A 11 -11.74 -1.47 0.26
CA ALA A 11 -11.35 -0.73 1.46
C ALA A 11 -10.65 -1.64 2.48
N TRP A 12 -11.15 -2.85 2.72
CA TRP A 12 -10.53 -3.83 3.63
C TRP A 12 -9.18 -4.34 3.14
N PHE A 13 -9.03 -4.54 1.84
CA PHE A 13 -7.72 -4.81 1.24
C PHE A 13 -6.72 -3.67 1.54
N LEU A 14 -7.15 -2.41 1.38
CA LEU A 14 -6.29 -1.26 1.69
C LEU A 14 -6.01 -1.13 3.19
N VAL A 15 -6.98 -1.43 4.06
CA VAL A 15 -6.77 -1.49 5.52
C VAL A 15 -5.68 -2.50 5.85
N TRP A 16 -5.75 -3.71 5.27
CA TRP A 16 -4.73 -4.73 5.47
C TRP A 16 -3.35 -4.25 4.96
N LEU A 17 -3.30 -3.66 3.76
CA LEU A 17 -2.06 -3.18 3.15
C LEU A 17 -1.38 -2.08 3.98
N PHE A 18 -2.12 -1.03 4.36
CA PHE A 18 -1.58 0.07 5.16
C PHE A 18 -1.33 -0.33 6.61
N GLY A 19 -2.14 -1.24 7.17
CA GLY A 19 -1.91 -1.83 8.49
C GLY A 19 -0.59 -2.59 8.56
N GLN A 20 -0.31 -3.44 7.56
CA GLN A 20 0.98 -4.14 7.41
C GLN A 20 2.14 -3.15 7.28
N ALA A 21 2.02 -2.15 6.40
CA ALA A 21 3.05 -1.15 6.17
C ALA A 21 3.38 -0.35 7.44
N ALA A 22 2.36 0.08 8.19
CA ALA A 22 2.53 0.78 9.45
C ALA A 22 3.20 -0.12 10.51
N TRP A 23 2.74 -1.37 10.63
CA TRP A 23 3.29 -2.36 11.58
C TRP A 23 4.79 -2.58 11.35
N HIS A 24 5.21 -2.79 10.11
CA HIS A 24 6.62 -2.96 9.76
C HIS A 24 7.45 -1.71 10.08
N LYS A 25 6.93 -0.51 9.82
CA LYS A 25 7.65 0.74 10.13
C LYS A 25 7.78 1.03 11.62
N PHE A 26 6.78 0.64 12.43
CA PHE A 26 6.92 0.70 13.88
C PHE A 26 7.92 -0.33 14.40
N GLY A 27 7.94 -1.55 13.85
CA GLY A 27 8.83 -2.62 14.26
C GLY A 27 10.31 -2.41 13.88
N ALA A 28 10.58 -1.84 12.71
CA ALA A 28 11.93 -1.72 12.14
C ALA A 28 12.31 -0.28 11.76
N ALA A 29 12.03 0.68 12.65
CA ALA A 29 12.13 2.11 12.33
C ALA A 29 13.53 2.54 11.85
N ASP A 30 14.61 1.95 12.36
CA ASP A 30 15.98 2.27 11.96
C ASP A 30 16.32 1.82 10.54
N PHE A 31 15.78 0.67 10.11
CA PHE A 31 15.88 0.21 8.72
C PHE A 31 15.18 1.20 7.78
N TYR A 32 13.94 1.57 8.10
CA TYR A 32 13.16 2.52 7.30
C TYR A 32 13.78 3.92 7.28
N ARG A 33 14.44 4.34 8.35
CA ARG A 33 15.19 5.60 8.38
C ARG A 33 16.30 5.59 7.35
N GLN A 34 17.08 4.51 7.29
CA GLN A 34 18.15 4.35 6.29
C GLN A 34 17.58 4.30 4.87
N LEU A 35 16.47 3.57 4.67
CA LEU A 35 15.78 3.51 3.40
C LEU A 35 15.31 4.89 2.94
N MET A 36 14.61 5.65 3.80
CA MET A 36 14.18 7.01 3.52
C MET A 36 15.34 7.93 3.18
N HIS A 37 16.47 7.80 3.88
CA HIS A 37 17.68 8.56 3.56
C HIS A 37 18.22 8.25 2.15
N ARG A 38 18.14 7.01 1.68
CA ARG A 38 18.55 6.64 0.31
C ARG A 38 17.61 7.22 -0.75
N TYR A 39 16.32 7.35 -0.44
CA TYR A 39 15.32 7.93 -1.36
C TYR A 39 15.39 9.46 -1.44
N LEU A 40 15.39 10.11 -0.28
CA LEU A 40 15.13 11.56 -0.16
C LEU A 40 16.39 12.36 0.24
N GLY A 41 17.48 11.69 0.61
CA GLY A 41 18.68 12.32 1.16
C GLY A 41 18.62 12.51 2.68
N PRO A 42 19.50 13.34 3.27
CA PRO A 42 19.51 13.59 4.70
C PRO A 42 18.24 14.32 5.13
N ILE A 43 17.36 13.61 5.85
CA ILE A 43 16.10 14.15 6.38
C ILE A 43 16.30 14.50 7.86
N PRO A 44 15.97 15.73 8.30
CA PRO A 44 15.95 16.06 9.72
C PRO A 44 14.86 15.25 10.45
N GLY A 45 15.15 14.80 11.67
CA GLY A 45 14.19 14.07 12.52
C GLY A 45 14.37 12.56 12.57
N GLY A 46 15.12 11.94 11.64
CA GLY A 46 15.50 10.52 11.72
C GLY A 46 14.32 9.58 11.96
N ARG A 47 14.27 8.96 13.15
CA ARG A 47 13.21 8.02 13.55
C ARG A 47 11.83 8.68 13.67
N LEU A 48 11.77 9.96 14.01
CA LEU A 48 10.52 10.71 14.08
C LEU A 48 9.85 10.79 12.71
N ALA A 49 10.62 11.00 11.64
CA ALA A 49 10.07 11.04 10.27
C ALA A 49 9.44 9.70 9.88
N VAL A 50 10.09 8.57 10.21
CA VAL A 50 9.57 7.22 9.97
C VAL A 50 8.28 6.99 10.75
N TRP A 51 8.23 7.39 12.01
CA TRP A 51 7.03 7.26 12.83
C TRP A 51 5.89 8.15 12.34
N THR A 52 6.17 9.35 11.82
CA THR A 52 5.16 10.18 11.19
C THR A 52 4.56 9.50 9.97
N VAL A 53 5.40 8.89 9.11
CA VAL A 53 4.90 8.12 7.96
C VAL A 53 4.09 6.91 8.42
N ALA A 54 4.58 6.14 9.39
CA ALA A 54 3.87 4.99 9.95
C ALA A 54 2.52 5.39 10.57
N ALA A 55 2.48 6.54 11.26
CA ALA A 55 1.26 7.10 11.82
C ALA A 55 0.28 7.53 10.73
N VAL A 56 0.75 8.15 9.65
CA VAL A 56 -0.10 8.52 8.51
C VAL A 56 -0.69 7.29 7.83
N GLU A 57 0.10 6.23 7.62
CA GLU A 57 -0.37 4.96 7.08
C GLU A 57 -1.40 4.29 8.01
N GLY A 58 -1.11 4.24 9.32
CA GLY A 58 -2.02 3.69 10.33
C GLY A 58 -3.32 4.48 10.44
N LEU A 59 -3.26 5.81 10.44
CA LEU A 59 -4.43 6.68 10.43
C LEU A 59 -5.25 6.52 9.14
N THR A 60 -4.59 6.30 8.01
CA THR A 60 -5.27 5.99 6.74
C THR A 60 -6.04 4.68 6.83
N ALA A 61 -5.43 3.62 7.40
CA ALA A 61 -6.11 2.35 7.65
C ALA A 61 -7.30 2.53 8.61
N LEU A 62 -7.14 3.28 9.70
CA LEU A 62 -8.23 3.58 10.64
C LEU A 62 -9.37 4.37 9.97
N ALA A 63 -9.04 5.37 9.15
CA ALA A 63 -10.02 6.19 8.45
C ALA A 63 -10.87 5.37 7.45
N LEU A 64 -10.30 4.31 6.86
CA LEU A 64 -11.00 3.40 5.95
C LEU A 64 -12.02 2.49 6.65
N LEU A 65 -11.81 2.17 7.93
CA LEU A 65 -12.72 1.32 8.70
C LEU A 65 -14.06 2.00 8.98
N LEU A 66 -14.02 3.29 9.32
CA LEU A 66 -15.20 4.06 9.68
C LEU A 66 -15.92 4.59 8.42
N PRO A 67 -17.22 4.32 8.23
CA PRO A 67 -17.98 4.79 7.06
C PRO A 67 -17.91 6.31 6.86
N GLN A 68 -17.86 7.08 7.95
CA GLN A 68 -17.87 8.54 7.93
C GLN A 68 -16.56 9.12 7.38
N THR A 69 -15.42 8.47 7.66
CA THR A 69 -14.09 8.94 7.23
C THR A 69 -13.56 8.17 6.01
N ARG A 70 -14.29 7.16 5.54
CA ARG A 70 -13.82 6.26 4.48
C ARG A 70 -13.44 6.98 3.21
N ALA A 71 -14.21 7.99 2.78
CA ALA A 71 -13.87 8.78 1.60
C ALA A 71 -12.51 9.48 1.74
N ALA A 72 -12.25 10.09 2.90
CA ALA A 72 -10.97 10.71 3.20
C ALA A 72 -9.85 9.66 3.28
N GLY A 73 -10.11 8.50 3.88
CA GLY A 73 -9.18 7.37 3.92
C GLY A 73 -8.83 6.84 2.52
N LEU A 74 -9.79 6.73 1.61
CA LEU A 74 -9.57 6.30 0.22
C LEU A 74 -8.71 7.31 -0.56
N LEU A 75 -8.96 8.61 -0.37
CA LEU A 75 -8.14 9.66 -0.98
C LEU A 75 -6.72 9.67 -0.41
N ALA A 76 -6.57 9.53 0.91
CA ALA A 76 -5.27 9.42 1.56
C ALA A 76 -4.51 8.18 1.08
N ALA A 77 -5.17 7.03 0.98
CA ALA A 77 -4.62 5.80 0.45
C ALA A 77 -4.11 5.96 -0.99
N ALA A 78 -4.93 6.53 -1.88
CA ALA A 78 -4.54 6.80 -3.26
C ALA A 78 -3.34 7.77 -3.31
N GLY A 79 -3.36 8.85 -2.51
CA GLY A 79 -2.27 9.81 -2.42
C GLY A 79 -0.95 9.19 -1.96
N LEU A 80 -0.98 8.37 -0.91
CA LEU A 80 0.20 7.66 -0.40
C LEU A 80 0.76 6.67 -1.42
N LEU A 81 -0.11 5.88 -2.08
CA LEU A 81 0.31 4.93 -3.11
C LEU A 81 0.96 5.64 -4.31
N LEU A 82 0.39 6.76 -4.75
CA LEU A 82 0.96 7.58 -5.83
C LEU A 82 2.26 8.26 -5.40
N ALA A 83 2.37 8.73 -4.16
CA ALA A 83 3.61 9.28 -3.63
C ALA A 83 4.72 8.23 -3.63
N TYR A 84 4.44 7.00 -3.15
CA TYR A 84 5.39 5.89 -3.22
C TYR A 84 5.74 5.54 -4.66
N ALA A 85 4.75 5.42 -5.55
CA ALA A 85 4.97 5.15 -6.97
C ALA A 85 5.86 6.21 -7.63
N GLY A 86 5.62 7.49 -7.34
CA GLY A 86 6.41 8.62 -7.85
C GLY A 86 7.84 8.62 -7.34
N LEU A 87 8.05 8.35 -6.05
CA LEU A 87 9.40 8.22 -5.49
C LEU A 87 10.15 7.05 -6.11
N MET A 88 9.51 5.89 -6.29
CA MET A 88 10.10 4.75 -6.98
C MET A 88 10.44 5.08 -8.44
N ALA A 89 9.51 5.67 -9.19
CA ALA A 89 9.70 6.05 -10.58
C ALA A 89 10.86 7.06 -10.75
N LEU A 90 10.96 8.05 -9.86
CA LEU A 90 12.04 9.03 -9.88
C LEU A 90 13.41 8.37 -9.68
N GLN A 91 13.49 7.41 -8.75
CA GLN A 91 14.74 6.69 -8.48
C GLN A 91 15.13 5.73 -9.60
N LEU A 92 14.15 5.04 -10.20
CA LEU A 92 14.35 4.22 -11.40
C LEU A 92 14.85 5.07 -12.57
N TRP A 93 14.28 6.27 -12.74
CA TRP A 93 14.73 7.20 -13.78
C TRP A 93 16.15 7.73 -13.54
N ARG A 94 16.58 7.78 -12.27
CA ARG A 94 17.98 8.06 -11.87
C ARG A 94 18.91 6.84 -11.97
N GLY A 95 18.42 5.71 -12.48
CA GLY A 95 19.20 4.47 -12.64
C GLY A 95 19.47 3.73 -11.33
N ARG A 96 18.75 4.03 -10.25
CA ARG A 96 18.94 3.39 -8.93
C ARG A 96 17.83 2.37 -8.68
N ALA A 97 18.04 1.13 -9.10
CA ALA A 97 17.07 0.04 -8.92
C ALA A 97 17.34 -0.84 -7.68
N ASP A 98 18.51 -0.68 -7.05
CA ASP A 98 19.00 -1.48 -5.91
C ASP A 98 18.36 -1.12 -4.55
N MET A 99 17.27 -0.34 -4.57
CA MET A 99 16.56 0.07 -3.37
C MET A 99 15.35 -0.82 -3.15
N GLN A 100 15.02 -1.09 -1.90
CA GLN A 100 13.84 -1.86 -1.54
C GLN A 100 12.57 -1.00 -1.60
N CYS A 101 11.45 -1.62 -1.97
CA CYS A 101 10.13 -0.96 -2.03
C CYS A 101 9.65 -0.45 -0.65
N GLY A 102 10.07 -1.10 0.44
CA GLY A 102 9.70 -0.76 1.82
C GLY A 102 8.29 -1.19 2.24
N CYS A 103 7.38 -1.51 1.33
CA CYS A 103 6.04 -2.01 1.67
C CYS A 103 6.04 -3.43 2.25
N ALA A 104 6.95 -4.29 1.77
CA ALA A 104 7.02 -5.72 2.10
C ALA A 104 7.78 -6.04 3.41
N GLY A 105 8.20 -5.02 4.17
CA GLY A 105 8.98 -5.19 5.39
C GLY A 105 10.49 -5.27 5.16
N PRO A 106 11.28 -5.31 6.24
CA PRO A 106 12.76 -5.30 6.19
C PRO A 106 13.37 -6.62 5.69
N ASP A 107 12.65 -7.74 5.81
CA ASP A 107 13.14 -9.07 5.40
C ASP A 107 12.93 -9.32 3.89
N SER A 108 12.16 -8.46 3.22
CA SER A 108 11.91 -8.57 1.78
C SER A 108 13.05 -7.94 0.99
N GLN A 109 13.77 -8.75 0.22
CA GLN A 109 14.83 -8.26 -0.68
C GLN A 109 14.29 -7.66 -1.98
N LEU A 110 12.98 -7.42 -2.06
CA LEU A 110 12.32 -6.94 -3.28
C LEU A 110 12.78 -5.54 -3.66
N GLY A 111 13.62 -5.47 -4.71
CA GLY A 111 14.11 -4.25 -5.30
C GLY A 111 13.02 -3.49 -6.04
N ILE A 112 13.17 -2.18 -6.17
CA ILE A 112 12.20 -1.36 -6.91
C ILE A 112 12.25 -1.64 -8.40
N SER A 113 11.08 -1.66 -9.02
CA SER A 113 10.92 -1.94 -10.44
C SER A 113 9.71 -1.22 -11.00
N TRP A 114 9.64 -1.07 -12.33
CA TRP A 114 8.47 -0.48 -12.99
C TRP A 114 7.20 -1.30 -12.76
N ALA A 115 7.31 -2.60 -12.51
CA ALA A 115 6.18 -3.45 -12.13
C ALA A 115 5.56 -3.00 -10.79
N LEU A 116 6.40 -2.64 -9.81
CA LEU A 116 5.93 -2.14 -8.50
C LEU A 116 5.32 -0.74 -8.60
N VAL A 117 5.86 0.12 -9.46
CA VAL A 117 5.25 1.43 -9.77
C VAL A 117 3.85 1.23 -10.34
N LEU A 118 3.71 0.34 -11.33
CA LEU A 118 2.41 0.01 -11.93
C LEU A 118 1.44 -0.58 -10.90
N ARG A 119 1.91 -1.52 -10.05
CA ARG A 119 1.10 -2.10 -8.97
C ARG A 119 0.54 -1.03 -8.04
N ASN A 120 1.37 -0.06 -7.62
CA ASN A 120 0.91 1.01 -6.74
C ASN A 120 -0.07 1.94 -7.45
N ALA A 121 0.15 2.25 -8.74
CA ALA A 121 -0.78 3.04 -9.54
C ALA A 121 -2.14 2.33 -9.72
N VAL A 122 -2.15 1.01 -9.96
CA VAL A 122 -3.37 0.20 -10.02
C VAL A 122 -4.08 0.19 -8.67
N CYS A 123 -3.36 -0.01 -7.56
CA CYS A 123 -3.97 0.04 -6.23
C CYS A 123 -4.54 1.42 -5.92
N ALA A 124 -3.88 2.50 -6.36
CA ALA A 124 -4.40 3.86 -6.22
C ALA A 124 -5.68 4.05 -7.04
N ALA A 125 -5.73 3.57 -8.29
CA ALA A 125 -6.95 3.60 -9.10
C ALA A 125 -8.10 2.82 -8.43
N LEU A 126 -7.81 1.61 -7.91
CA LEU A 126 -8.77 0.80 -7.16
C LEU A 126 -9.27 1.51 -5.89
N ALA A 127 -8.43 2.29 -5.21
CA ALA A 127 -8.84 3.09 -4.06
C ALA A 127 -9.82 4.22 -4.44
N LEU A 128 -9.79 4.72 -5.67
CA LEU A 128 -10.67 5.80 -6.13
C LEU A 128 -12.04 5.30 -6.61
N LEU A 129 -12.14 4.05 -7.09
CA LEU A 129 -13.41 3.47 -7.59
C LEU A 129 -14.60 3.59 -6.61
N PRO A 130 -14.46 3.34 -5.30
CA PRO A 130 -15.58 3.36 -4.37
C PRO A 130 -16.10 4.77 -4.03
N LEU A 131 -15.33 5.83 -4.37
CA LEU A 131 -15.69 7.22 -4.05
C LEU A 131 -17.01 7.65 -4.69
N GLY A 132 -17.28 7.18 -5.91
CA GLY A 132 -18.48 7.58 -6.67
C GLY A 132 -19.75 6.77 -6.34
N THR A 133 -19.63 5.67 -5.58
CA THR A 133 -20.72 4.67 -5.53
C THR A 133 -21.13 4.26 -4.11
N ALA A 134 -20.26 4.32 -3.11
CA ALA A 134 -20.55 3.64 -1.84
C ALA A 134 -19.69 4.03 -0.63
N ALA A 135 -19.04 5.20 -0.60
CA ALA A 135 -18.12 5.54 0.49
C ALA A 135 -18.77 5.42 1.90
N GLY A 136 -20.07 5.75 2.03
CA GLY A 136 -20.82 5.64 3.30
C GLY A 136 -21.67 4.38 3.49
N ALA A 137 -21.78 3.50 2.50
CA ALA A 137 -22.65 2.32 2.61
C ALA A 137 -21.99 1.20 3.43
N VAL A 138 -22.81 0.40 4.12
CA VAL A 138 -22.39 -0.83 4.83
C VAL A 138 -23.33 -1.96 4.41
N PRO A 139 -22.83 -3.11 3.92
CA PRO A 139 -23.65 -4.22 3.50
C PRO A 139 -24.26 -4.81 4.77
N THR A 140 -25.59 -4.68 4.86
CA THR A 140 -26.38 -5.22 5.96
C THR A 140 -26.79 -6.67 5.73
N SER A 141 -26.56 -7.20 4.52
CA SER A 141 -26.87 -8.59 4.16
C SER A 141 -25.65 -9.48 4.28
N TRP A 142 -25.86 -10.72 4.75
CA TRP A 142 -24.84 -11.77 4.80
C TRP A 142 -24.19 -12.03 3.44
N GLY A 143 -24.97 -11.99 2.35
CA GLY A 143 -24.45 -12.12 1.00
C GLY A 143 -23.52 -10.96 0.61
N GLY A 144 -23.88 -9.72 0.94
CA GLY A 144 -23.02 -8.56 0.70
C GLY A 144 -21.72 -8.61 1.51
N LEU A 145 -21.79 -9.08 2.76
CA LEU A 145 -20.61 -9.30 3.59
C LEU A 145 -19.68 -10.38 3.00
N GLY A 146 -20.25 -11.51 2.57
CA GLY A 146 -19.49 -12.58 1.94
C GLY A 146 -18.75 -12.13 0.67
N VAL A 147 -19.41 -11.33 -0.17
CA VAL A 147 -18.78 -10.73 -1.36
C VAL A 147 -17.65 -9.77 -0.97
N ALA A 148 -17.84 -8.92 0.04
CA ALA A 148 -16.80 -8.00 0.49
C ALA A 148 -15.56 -8.73 1.02
N VAL A 149 -15.75 -9.79 1.84
CA VAL A 149 -14.66 -10.65 2.32
C VAL A 149 -13.94 -11.30 1.15
N PHE A 150 -14.69 -11.89 0.21
CA PHE A 150 -14.12 -12.55 -0.96
C PHE A 150 -13.27 -11.58 -1.79
N VAL A 151 -13.80 -10.38 -2.10
CA VAL A 151 -13.06 -9.34 -2.83
C VAL A 151 -11.78 -8.94 -2.10
N ALA A 152 -11.86 -8.72 -0.78
CA ALA A 152 -10.70 -8.35 0.02
C ALA A 152 -9.61 -9.43 -0.01
N VAL A 153 -9.98 -10.68 0.29
CA VAL A 153 -9.03 -11.82 0.30
C VAL A 153 -8.44 -12.04 -1.08
N PHE A 154 -9.27 -12.01 -2.12
CA PHE A 154 -8.81 -12.18 -3.50
C PHE A 154 -7.83 -11.08 -3.91
N ALA A 155 -8.10 -9.82 -3.57
CA ALA A 155 -7.18 -8.71 -3.81
C ALA A 155 -5.85 -8.86 -3.04
N VAL A 156 -5.90 -9.32 -1.78
CA VAL A 156 -4.70 -9.65 -1.00
C VAL A 156 -3.88 -10.74 -1.70
N LEU A 157 -4.52 -11.82 -2.17
CA LEU A 157 -3.83 -12.91 -2.86
C LEU A 157 -3.19 -12.45 -4.18
N ILE A 158 -3.91 -11.65 -4.97
CA ILE A 158 -3.36 -11.03 -6.19
C ILE A 158 -2.14 -10.18 -5.83
N TYR A 159 -2.25 -9.38 -4.77
CA TYR A 159 -1.14 -8.52 -4.35
C TYR A 159 0.10 -9.33 -3.96
N LEU A 160 -0.05 -10.31 -3.07
CA LEU A 160 1.06 -11.18 -2.64
C LEU A 160 1.64 -12.00 -3.80
N THR A 161 0.80 -12.49 -4.70
CA THR A 161 1.25 -13.23 -5.89
C THR A 161 2.02 -12.32 -6.84
N SER A 162 1.57 -11.09 -7.05
CA SER A 162 2.28 -10.11 -7.88
C SER A 162 3.65 -9.78 -7.28
N GLU A 163 3.74 -9.67 -5.96
CA GLU A 163 5.00 -9.46 -5.24
C GLU A 163 5.96 -10.63 -5.43
N GLN A 164 5.46 -11.87 -5.26
CA GLN A 164 6.26 -13.08 -5.43
C GLN A 164 6.74 -13.27 -6.87
N ILE A 165 5.92 -12.95 -7.87
CA ILE A 165 6.32 -13.03 -9.29
C ILE A 165 7.47 -12.07 -9.58
N VAL A 166 7.38 -10.83 -9.09
CA VAL A 166 8.45 -9.84 -9.29
C VAL A 166 9.72 -10.25 -8.54
N SER A 167 9.59 -10.74 -7.31
CA SER A 167 10.72 -11.26 -6.53
C SER A 167 11.43 -12.40 -7.26
N ASN A 168 10.68 -13.38 -7.76
CA ASN A 168 11.24 -14.50 -8.50
C ASN A 168 11.93 -14.05 -9.80
N ALA A 169 11.36 -13.07 -10.51
CA ALA A 169 11.96 -12.52 -11.71
C ALA A 169 13.32 -11.84 -11.42
N GLN A 170 13.40 -11.06 -10.34
CA GLN A 170 14.66 -10.42 -9.91
C GLN A 170 15.71 -11.44 -9.48
N TRP A 171 15.31 -12.49 -8.77
CA TRP A 171 16.20 -13.58 -8.38
C TRP A 171 16.78 -14.31 -9.61
N MET A 172 15.95 -14.62 -10.60
CA MET A 172 16.41 -15.24 -11.86
C MET A 172 17.33 -14.32 -12.69
N ALA A 173 17.15 -13.01 -12.59
CA ALA A 173 18.01 -12.03 -13.25
C ALA A 173 19.37 -11.83 -12.54
N GLY A 174 19.55 -12.39 -11.34
CA GLY A 174 20.75 -12.20 -10.53
C GLY A 174 20.83 -10.82 -9.88
N GLU A 175 19.70 -10.14 -9.71
CA GLU A 175 19.61 -8.78 -9.14
C GLU A 175 19.36 -8.79 -7.61
N ALA A 176 19.17 -9.97 -7.01
CA ALA A 176 18.86 -10.19 -5.59
C ALA A 176 20.08 -10.67 -4.79
#